data_AF-A0A8D2MMT7-F1
#
_entry.id   AF-A0A8D2MMT7-F1
#
_cell.length_a   1.000
_cell.length_b   1.000
_cell.length_c   1.000
_cell.angle_alpha   90.00
_cell.angle_beta   90.00
_cell.angle_gamma   90.00
#
_symmetry.space_group_name_H-M   'P 1'
#
loop_
_entity.id
_entity.type
_entity.pdbx_description
1 polymer ?
#
loop_
_entity_poly.entity_id
_entity_poly.type
_entity_poly.pdbx_seq_one_letter_code
_entity_poly.pdbx_strand_id
1 'polypeptide(L)'
;VKEQWLSDRYRAILIFFFKQNLDFFSFVAVPLQDAFVAFHVDKVLVSKYLKPLQIGELAPDQPSIEPTKNEMLVKDFWELRATVERMGLLEPNQLFFFLLLAHILLLDTAAWLILFYFGTSLLPFVFSLLLLTISQVQASWLQHDLGHLSVFRKTKWNHLLHKFVMCHLIGASAKWWTLLHSQHHAKPNCFHKDPDIDMHPFLFTLGKKFSVEVSEWVWEVQTKGVMAISVMRFISPQFTLSAFKNLLNS
;
A
#
# COMPACT_ATOMS: atom_id res chain seq x y z
N VAL A 1 19.47 10.58 -15.18
CA VAL A 1 20.15 11.91 -15.10
C VAL A 1 19.38 12.92 -14.26
N LYS A 2 18.12 13.32 -14.60
CA LYS A 2 17.35 14.27 -13.76
C LYS A 2 16.94 13.73 -12.37
N GLU A 3 16.70 12.41 -12.25
CA GLU A 3 16.24 11.77 -11.01
C GLU A 3 17.32 11.71 -9.92
N GLN A 4 18.56 11.41 -10.31
CA GLN A 4 19.74 11.37 -9.45
C GLN A 4 20.12 12.78 -8.97
N TRP A 5 19.89 13.77 -9.82
CA TRP A 5 20.26 15.16 -9.56
C TRP A 5 19.37 15.85 -8.52
N LEU A 6 18.08 15.53 -8.43
CA LEU A 6 17.18 16.12 -7.43
C LEU A 6 17.53 15.66 -6.02
N SER A 7 17.83 14.40 -5.87
CA SER A 7 18.11 13.79 -4.58
C SER A 7 19.53 14.09 -4.08
N ASP A 8 20.52 14.18 -4.97
CA ASP A 8 21.88 14.59 -4.60
C ASP A 8 21.91 16.00 -3.99
N ARG A 9 21.01 16.90 -4.41
CA ARG A 9 20.85 18.25 -3.82
C ARG A 9 20.15 18.30 -2.48
N TYR A 10 19.28 17.34 -2.17
CA TYR A 10 18.53 17.35 -0.92
C TYR A 10 19.14 16.42 0.13
N ARG A 11 20.27 15.75 -0.16
CA ARG A 11 20.95 14.78 0.72
C ARG A 11 21.21 15.27 2.14
N ALA A 12 21.61 16.53 2.35
CA ALA A 12 21.83 17.05 3.70
C ALA A 12 20.55 17.09 4.54
N ILE A 13 19.41 17.39 3.92
CA ILE A 13 18.08 17.29 4.55
C ILE A 13 17.73 15.82 4.76
N LEU A 14 17.98 14.97 3.77
CA LEU A 14 17.66 13.54 3.85
C LEU A 14 18.41 12.87 4.98
N ILE A 15 19.70 13.15 5.16
CA ILE A 15 20.49 12.62 6.28
C ILE A 15 19.91 13.12 7.62
N PHE A 16 19.54 14.39 7.74
CA PHE A 16 18.99 14.92 9.00
C PHE A 16 17.57 14.38 9.30
N PHE A 17 16.69 14.36 8.30
CA PHE A 17 15.29 13.92 8.42
C PHE A 17 15.17 12.40 8.58
N PHE A 18 15.96 11.62 7.83
CA PHE A 18 15.96 10.16 7.91
C PHE A 18 16.72 9.64 9.13
N LYS A 19 17.78 10.30 9.60
CA LYS A 19 18.49 9.89 10.83
C LYS A 19 17.65 10.07 12.10
N GLN A 20 16.69 11.00 12.11
CA GLN A 20 15.75 11.16 13.23
C GLN A 20 14.48 10.31 13.08
N ASN A 21 14.08 9.98 11.85
CA ASN A 21 12.76 9.42 11.60
C ASN A 21 12.74 8.12 10.78
N LEU A 22 13.85 7.49 10.39
CA LEU A 22 13.84 6.28 9.55
C LEU A 22 15.00 5.33 9.90
N ASP A 23 15.16 5.03 11.20
CA ASP A 23 16.16 4.06 11.70
C ASP A 23 16.14 2.70 10.96
N PHE A 24 14.99 2.28 10.41
CA PHE A 24 14.84 1.02 9.70
C PHE A 24 15.62 0.97 8.37
N PHE A 25 15.64 2.05 7.58
CA PHE A 25 16.42 2.09 6.32
C PHE A 25 17.94 2.19 6.57
N SER A 26 18.34 2.48 7.80
CA SER A 26 19.74 2.40 8.21
C SER A 26 20.21 0.95 8.38
N PHE A 27 19.29 0.00 8.63
CA PHE A 27 19.60 -1.43 8.79
C PHE A 27 19.59 -2.22 7.47
N VAL A 28 18.93 -1.73 6.42
CA VAL A 28 18.84 -2.40 5.13
C VAL A 28 19.91 -1.84 4.18
N ALA A 29 20.53 -2.71 3.37
CA ALA A 29 21.52 -2.39 2.34
C ALA A 29 21.08 -1.34 1.28
N VAL A 30 19.81 -0.90 1.30
CA VAL A 30 19.25 0.08 0.37
C VAL A 30 19.88 1.45 0.63
N PRO A 31 20.52 2.10 -0.34
CA PRO A 31 21.02 3.47 -0.20
C PRO A 31 19.90 4.46 0.12
N LEU A 32 20.20 5.48 0.94
CA LEU A 32 19.25 6.53 1.30
C LEU A 32 18.63 7.20 0.07
N GLN A 33 19.44 7.33 -0.96
CA GLN A 33 19.09 7.81 -2.28
C GLN A 33 17.95 6.99 -2.93
N ASP A 34 18.10 5.67 -2.96
CA ASP A 34 17.11 4.76 -3.54
C ASP A 34 15.83 4.73 -2.70
N ALA A 35 15.96 4.74 -1.37
CA ALA A 35 14.83 4.86 -0.46
C ALA A 35 14.06 6.17 -0.68
N PHE A 36 14.77 7.31 -0.75
CA PHE A 36 14.14 8.59 -1.06
C PHE A 36 13.39 8.55 -2.39
N VAL A 37 13.97 7.91 -3.41
CA VAL A 37 13.31 7.80 -4.71
C VAL A 37 12.02 7.01 -4.59
N ALA A 38 12.03 5.88 -3.86
CA ALA A 38 10.89 5.00 -3.65
C ALA A 38 9.72 5.68 -2.90
N PHE A 39 9.98 6.44 -1.85
CA PHE A 39 8.92 7.11 -1.07
C PHE A 39 8.34 8.37 -1.72
N HIS A 40 9.01 8.93 -2.74
CA HIS A 40 8.67 10.24 -3.29
C HIS A 40 8.31 10.16 -4.77
N VAL A 41 7.18 9.55 -5.10
CA VAL A 41 6.76 9.34 -6.50
C VAL A 41 6.65 10.67 -7.28
N ASP A 42 6.05 11.71 -6.69
CA ASP A 42 5.94 13.03 -7.33
C ASP A 42 7.16 13.92 -7.03
N LYS A 43 8.16 13.86 -7.91
CA LYS A 43 9.40 14.63 -7.78
C LYS A 43 9.19 16.15 -7.90
N VAL A 44 8.18 16.59 -8.63
CA VAL A 44 7.90 18.03 -8.84
C VAL A 44 7.34 18.61 -7.55
N LEU A 45 6.36 17.93 -6.96
CA LEU A 45 5.77 18.31 -5.69
C LEU A 45 6.84 18.32 -4.58
N VAL A 46 7.66 17.29 -4.54
CA VAL A 46 8.70 17.14 -3.52
C VAL A 46 9.77 18.22 -3.67
N SER A 47 10.23 18.52 -4.89
CA SER A 47 11.15 19.63 -5.12
C SER A 47 10.56 20.97 -4.69
N LYS A 48 9.26 21.21 -4.94
CA LYS A 48 8.58 22.44 -4.51
C LYS A 48 8.66 22.64 -3.00
N TYR A 49 8.39 21.59 -2.21
CA TYR A 49 8.37 21.67 -0.74
C TYR A 49 9.74 21.53 -0.08
N LEU A 50 10.69 20.82 -0.69
CA LEU A 50 12.04 20.66 -0.14
C LEU A 50 12.99 21.79 -0.50
N LYS A 51 12.68 22.61 -1.52
CA LYS A 51 13.52 23.75 -1.94
C LYS A 51 13.91 24.70 -0.79
N PRO A 52 13.02 25.11 0.12
CA PRO A 52 13.39 25.96 1.25
C PRO A 52 14.32 25.29 2.28
N LEU A 53 14.32 23.95 2.31
CA LEU A 53 15.14 23.17 3.24
C LEU A 53 16.54 22.89 2.66
N GLN A 54 16.81 23.25 1.39
CA GLN A 54 18.06 22.93 0.72
C GLN A 54 19.26 23.63 1.40
N ILE A 55 20.17 22.83 1.98
CA ILE A 55 21.37 23.34 2.68
C ILE A 55 22.52 23.59 1.70
N GLY A 56 22.71 22.72 0.71
CA GLY A 56 23.81 22.79 -0.26
C GLY A 56 23.83 21.61 -1.23
N GLU A 57 24.76 21.61 -2.18
CA GLU A 57 25.00 20.49 -3.10
C GLU A 57 26.26 19.72 -2.68
N LEU A 58 26.26 18.40 -2.88
CA LEU A 58 27.41 17.54 -2.56
C LEU A 58 28.58 17.86 -3.50
N ALA A 59 29.80 17.94 -2.97
CA ALA A 59 30.99 18.12 -3.80
C ALA A 59 31.25 16.88 -4.67
N PRO A 60 31.79 17.02 -5.90
CA PRO A 60 31.94 15.90 -6.84
C PRO A 60 32.84 14.76 -6.35
N ASP A 61 33.74 15.04 -5.41
CA ASP A 61 34.73 14.13 -4.82
C ASP A 61 34.22 13.44 -3.54
N GLN A 62 33.07 13.85 -3.00
CA GLN A 62 32.51 13.22 -1.82
C GLN A 62 31.79 11.91 -2.17
N PRO A 63 32.02 10.84 -1.39
CA PRO A 63 31.39 9.55 -1.64
C PRO A 63 29.88 9.64 -1.50
N SER A 64 29.17 9.06 -2.46
CA SER A 64 27.70 9.03 -2.49
C SER A 64 27.08 7.98 -1.56
N ILE A 65 27.90 7.22 -0.82
CA ILE A 65 27.47 6.19 0.11
C ILE A 65 27.71 6.71 1.53
N GLU A 66 26.74 6.48 2.42
CA GLU A 66 26.88 6.85 3.83
C GLU A 66 28.07 6.09 4.46
N PRO A 67 28.95 6.76 5.20
CA PRO A 67 30.14 6.13 5.80
C PRO A 67 29.82 4.94 6.72
N THR A 68 28.60 4.89 7.25
CA THR A 68 28.11 3.84 8.15
C THR A 68 27.55 2.62 7.44
N LYS A 69 27.33 2.68 6.11
CA LYS A 69 26.76 1.56 5.34
C LYS A 69 27.86 0.69 4.73
N ASN A 70 27.62 -0.62 4.73
CA ASN A 70 28.53 -1.58 4.12
C ASN A 70 28.49 -1.42 2.58
N GLU A 71 29.60 -0.95 2.01
CA GLU A 71 29.74 -0.69 0.58
C GLU A 71 29.48 -1.93 -0.28
N MET A 72 29.88 -3.12 0.20
CA MET A 72 29.64 -4.37 -0.53
C MET A 72 28.13 -4.65 -0.66
N LEU A 73 27.38 -4.53 0.44
CA LEU A 73 25.94 -4.76 0.42
C LEU A 73 25.19 -3.78 -0.48
N VAL A 74 25.64 -2.53 -0.54
CA VAL A 74 25.09 -1.51 -1.46
C VAL A 74 25.35 -1.90 -2.92
N LYS A 75 26.56 -2.36 -3.25
CA LYS A 75 26.91 -2.83 -4.59
C LYS A 75 26.09 -4.06 -4.99
N ASP A 76 25.98 -5.04 -4.09
CA ASP A 76 25.18 -6.24 -4.30
C ASP A 76 23.70 -5.90 -4.55
N PHE A 77 23.15 -4.94 -3.79
CA PHE A 77 21.78 -4.46 -4.00
C PHE A 77 21.58 -3.84 -5.40
N TRP A 78 22.53 -3.01 -5.85
CA TRP A 78 22.47 -2.41 -7.19
C TRP A 78 22.62 -3.44 -8.30
N GLU A 79 23.52 -4.42 -8.15
CA GLU A 79 23.68 -5.51 -9.10
C GLU A 79 22.40 -6.37 -9.19
N LEU A 80 21.80 -6.69 -8.05
CA LEU A 80 20.52 -7.40 -7.98
C LEU A 80 19.43 -6.60 -8.71
N ARG A 81 19.28 -5.31 -8.39
CA ARG A 81 18.29 -4.44 -9.04
C ARG A 81 18.49 -4.39 -10.56
N ALA A 82 19.72 -4.16 -11.01
CA ALA A 82 20.05 -4.10 -12.43
C ALA A 82 19.79 -5.44 -13.15
N THR A 83 19.97 -6.57 -12.45
CA THR A 83 19.65 -7.91 -12.97
C THR A 83 18.14 -8.09 -13.11
N VAL A 84 17.37 -7.75 -12.08
CA VAL A 84 15.90 -7.81 -12.08
C VAL A 84 15.30 -6.93 -13.18
N GLU A 85 15.82 -5.70 -13.36
CA GLU A 85 15.42 -4.78 -14.43
C GLU A 85 15.74 -5.36 -15.82
N ARG A 86 16.94 -5.92 -16.02
CA ARG A 86 17.37 -6.53 -17.30
C ARG A 86 16.54 -7.75 -17.67
N MET A 87 16.09 -8.51 -16.68
CA MET A 87 15.19 -9.65 -16.88
C MET A 87 13.74 -9.24 -17.19
N GLY A 88 13.41 -7.94 -17.12
CA GLY A 88 12.07 -7.44 -17.38
C GLY A 88 11.06 -7.80 -16.29
N LEU A 89 11.50 -8.23 -15.10
CA LEU A 89 10.62 -8.69 -14.01
C LEU A 89 9.81 -7.56 -13.37
N LEU A 90 10.16 -6.29 -13.65
CA LEU A 90 9.43 -5.11 -13.18
C LEU A 90 8.39 -4.61 -14.19
N GLU A 91 8.30 -5.22 -15.39
CA GLU A 91 7.32 -4.85 -16.40
C GLU A 91 5.97 -5.55 -16.15
N PRO A 92 4.88 -4.83 -15.90
CA PRO A 92 3.61 -5.46 -15.59
C PRO A 92 2.94 -6.08 -16.82
N ASN A 93 2.42 -7.29 -16.65
CA ASN A 93 1.56 -7.93 -17.65
C ASN A 93 0.11 -7.43 -17.52
N GLN A 94 -0.25 -6.45 -18.33
CA GLN A 94 -1.58 -5.82 -18.29
C GLN A 94 -2.73 -6.79 -18.62
N LEU A 95 -2.48 -7.78 -19.49
CA LEU A 95 -3.49 -8.78 -19.84
C LEU A 95 -3.79 -9.67 -18.63
N PHE A 96 -2.77 -10.08 -17.89
CA PHE A 96 -2.95 -10.84 -16.65
C PHE A 96 -3.84 -10.07 -15.65
N PHE A 97 -3.53 -8.81 -15.37
CA PHE A 97 -4.32 -8.00 -14.43
C PHE A 97 -5.75 -7.72 -14.92
N PHE A 98 -5.94 -7.55 -16.22
CA PHE A 98 -7.28 -7.42 -16.82
C PHE A 98 -8.09 -8.70 -16.63
N LEU A 99 -7.51 -9.87 -16.94
CA LEU A 99 -8.16 -11.16 -16.76
C LEU A 99 -8.43 -11.47 -15.28
N LEU A 100 -7.53 -11.08 -14.38
CA LEU A 100 -7.73 -11.19 -12.93
C LEU A 100 -8.92 -10.34 -12.47
N LEU A 101 -9.02 -9.08 -12.91
CA LEU A 101 -10.16 -8.23 -12.59
C LEU A 101 -11.47 -8.81 -13.15
N ALA A 102 -11.47 -9.28 -14.39
CA ALA A 102 -12.65 -9.91 -15.00
C ALA A 102 -13.09 -11.17 -14.23
N HIS A 103 -12.13 -11.99 -13.78
CA HIS A 103 -12.39 -13.16 -12.97
C HIS A 103 -13.00 -12.80 -11.60
N ILE A 104 -12.46 -11.80 -10.92
CA ILE A 104 -13.02 -11.27 -9.65
C ILE A 104 -14.47 -10.83 -9.85
N LEU A 105 -14.74 -10.02 -10.88
CA LEU A 105 -16.10 -9.53 -11.18
C LEU A 105 -17.06 -10.66 -11.53
N LEU A 106 -16.60 -11.69 -12.25
CA LEU A 106 -17.38 -12.87 -12.57
C LEU A 106 -17.77 -13.65 -11.31
N LEU A 107 -16.82 -13.90 -10.41
CA LEU A 107 -17.08 -14.60 -9.15
C LEU A 107 -18.04 -13.82 -8.24
N ASP A 108 -17.82 -12.52 -8.10
CA ASP A 108 -18.70 -11.63 -7.31
C ASP A 108 -20.13 -11.65 -7.86
N THR A 109 -20.28 -11.44 -9.17
CA THR A 109 -21.59 -11.45 -9.84
C THR A 109 -22.27 -12.82 -9.74
N ALA A 110 -21.53 -13.91 -9.97
CA ALA A 110 -22.07 -15.26 -9.89
C ALA A 110 -22.63 -15.58 -8.50
N ALA A 111 -21.94 -15.17 -7.43
CA ALA A 111 -22.43 -15.36 -6.07
C ALA A 111 -23.76 -14.63 -5.82
N TRP A 112 -23.88 -13.38 -6.27
CA TRP A 112 -25.13 -12.63 -6.14
C TRP A 112 -26.27 -13.24 -6.96
N LEU A 113 -25.99 -13.72 -8.18
CA LEU A 113 -26.98 -14.40 -9.01
C LEU A 113 -27.45 -15.72 -8.38
N ILE A 114 -26.56 -16.49 -7.74
CA ILE A 114 -26.93 -17.72 -7.05
C ILE A 114 -27.92 -17.41 -5.91
N LEU A 115 -27.63 -16.43 -5.07
CA LEU A 115 -28.54 -16.02 -4.00
C LEU A 115 -29.88 -15.50 -4.54
N PHE A 116 -29.85 -14.74 -5.64
CA PHE A 116 -31.04 -14.15 -6.24
C PHE A 116 -32.00 -15.21 -6.82
N TYR A 117 -31.48 -16.19 -7.57
CA TYR A 117 -32.30 -17.19 -8.25
C TYR A 117 -32.65 -18.40 -7.38
N PHE A 118 -31.74 -18.84 -6.50
CA PHE A 118 -31.90 -20.07 -5.71
C PHE A 118 -32.23 -19.79 -4.23
N GLY A 119 -32.29 -18.51 -3.84
CA GLY A 119 -32.62 -18.08 -2.48
C GLY A 119 -31.49 -18.34 -1.47
N THR A 120 -31.84 -18.23 -0.19
CA THR A 120 -30.89 -18.31 0.94
C THR A 120 -30.92 -19.66 1.66
N SER A 121 -31.30 -20.73 0.96
CA SER A 121 -31.16 -22.08 1.52
C SER A 121 -29.68 -22.42 1.73
N LEU A 122 -29.38 -23.38 2.62
CA LEU A 122 -28.02 -23.64 3.09
C LEU A 122 -27.01 -23.83 1.95
N LEU A 123 -27.38 -24.57 0.90
CA LEU A 123 -26.48 -24.92 -0.18
C LEU A 123 -26.13 -23.71 -1.09
N PRO A 124 -27.10 -22.98 -1.70
CA PRO A 124 -26.84 -21.70 -2.39
C PRO A 124 -26.08 -20.70 -1.54
N PHE A 125 -26.39 -20.60 -0.25
CA PHE A 125 -25.70 -19.70 0.67
C PHE A 125 -24.21 -20.04 0.82
N VAL A 126 -23.89 -21.30 1.11
CA VAL A 126 -22.48 -21.75 1.27
C VAL A 126 -21.69 -21.58 -0.03
N PHE A 127 -22.28 -21.91 -1.19
CA PHE A 127 -21.62 -21.69 -2.48
C PHE A 127 -21.35 -20.21 -2.76
N SER A 128 -22.33 -19.35 -2.50
CA SER A 128 -22.19 -17.90 -2.70
C SER A 128 -21.14 -17.31 -1.76
N LEU A 129 -21.12 -17.76 -0.51
CA LEU A 129 -20.10 -17.37 0.46
C LEU A 129 -18.69 -17.77 0.00
N LEU A 130 -18.51 -18.99 -0.53
CA LEU A 130 -17.23 -19.45 -1.06
C LEU A 130 -16.74 -18.58 -2.23
N LEU A 131 -17.62 -18.33 -3.21
CA LEU A 131 -17.28 -17.51 -4.38
C LEU A 131 -16.94 -16.07 -4.00
N LEU A 132 -17.72 -15.45 -3.11
CA LEU A 132 -17.44 -14.11 -2.59
C LEU A 132 -16.13 -14.08 -1.82
N THR A 133 -15.84 -15.09 -0.99
CA THR A 133 -14.59 -15.14 -0.23
C THR A 133 -13.38 -15.15 -1.17
N ILE A 134 -13.39 -16.01 -2.20
CA ILE A 134 -12.32 -16.08 -3.20
C ILE A 134 -12.18 -14.73 -3.93
N SER A 135 -13.30 -14.17 -4.38
CA SER A 135 -13.35 -12.87 -5.06
C SER A 135 -12.74 -11.75 -4.20
N GLN A 136 -13.11 -11.67 -2.92
CA GLN A 136 -12.65 -10.63 -2.00
C GLN A 136 -11.16 -10.77 -1.65
N VAL A 137 -10.66 -12.00 -1.46
CA VAL A 137 -9.22 -12.24 -1.27
C VAL A 137 -8.44 -11.79 -2.49
N GLN A 138 -8.86 -12.19 -3.69
CA GLN A 138 -8.20 -11.78 -4.93
C GLN A 138 -8.28 -10.26 -5.16
N ALA A 139 -9.43 -9.63 -4.88
CA ALA A 139 -9.58 -8.19 -4.94
C ALA A 139 -8.63 -7.47 -3.96
N SER A 140 -8.38 -8.05 -2.78
CA SER A 140 -7.47 -7.49 -1.78
C SER A 140 -6.00 -7.51 -2.23
N TRP A 141 -5.60 -8.53 -2.98
CA TRP A 141 -4.28 -8.56 -3.63
C TRP A 141 -4.20 -7.60 -4.82
N LEU A 142 -5.23 -7.57 -5.67
CA LEU A 142 -5.27 -6.66 -6.82
C LEU A 142 -5.23 -5.19 -6.37
N GLN A 143 -5.99 -4.81 -5.34
CA GLN A 143 -5.95 -3.44 -4.82
C GLN A 143 -4.59 -3.10 -4.22
N HIS A 144 -3.89 -4.06 -3.59
CA HIS A 144 -2.58 -3.84 -3.00
C HIS A 144 -1.57 -3.46 -4.09
N ASP A 145 -1.55 -4.22 -5.18
CA ASP A 145 -0.65 -3.96 -6.32
C ASP A 145 -0.98 -2.63 -7.01
N LEU A 146 -2.27 -2.31 -7.15
CA LEU A 146 -2.72 -1.00 -7.64
C LEU A 146 -2.31 0.14 -6.71
N GLY A 147 -2.39 -0.06 -5.40
CA GLY A 147 -1.96 0.90 -4.39
C GLY A 147 -0.46 1.16 -4.41
N HIS A 148 0.34 0.14 -4.74
CA HIS A 148 1.79 0.22 -4.98
C HIS A 148 2.17 0.73 -6.36
N LEU A 149 1.19 1.05 -7.20
CA LEU A 149 1.40 1.58 -8.55
C LEU A 149 2.10 0.59 -9.51
N SER A 150 2.04 -0.71 -9.24
CA SER A 150 2.80 -1.72 -10.00
C SER A 150 2.07 -2.25 -11.24
N VAL A 151 0.78 -1.95 -11.43
CA VAL A 151 -0.03 -2.53 -12.52
C VAL A 151 0.05 -1.73 -13.82
N PHE A 152 0.01 -0.40 -13.75
CA PHE A 152 0.08 0.48 -14.91
C PHE A 152 1.33 1.37 -14.88
N ARG A 153 1.92 1.61 -16.06
CA ARG A 153 3.02 2.59 -16.21
C ARG A 153 2.61 4.01 -15.82
N LYS A 154 1.34 4.39 -16.06
CA LYS A 154 0.81 5.70 -15.67
C LYS A 154 0.12 5.60 -14.32
N THR A 155 0.67 6.29 -13.32
CA THR A 155 0.15 6.39 -11.95
C THR A 155 -1.34 6.74 -11.86
N LYS A 156 -1.85 7.58 -12.78
CA LYS A 156 -3.29 7.94 -12.84
C LYS A 156 -4.21 6.73 -12.97
N TRP A 157 -3.84 5.73 -13.78
CA TRP A 157 -4.67 4.54 -13.98
C TRP A 157 -4.65 3.61 -12.77
N ASN A 158 -3.50 3.46 -12.12
CA ASN A 158 -3.40 2.73 -10.86
C ASN A 158 -4.33 3.35 -9.80
N HIS A 159 -4.27 4.66 -9.58
CA HIS A 159 -5.14 5.32 -8.60
C HIS A 159 -6.62 5.21 -8.93
N LEU A 160 -7.00 5.35 -10.20
CA LEU A 160 -8.40 5.22 -10.61
C LEU A 160 -8.92 3.82 -10.30
N LEU A 161 -8.18 2.79 -10.72
CA LEU A 161 -8.62 1.41 -10.53
C LEU A 161 -8.49 0.97 -9.06
N HIS A 162 -7.48 1.45 -8.32
CA HIS A 162 -7.35 1.25 -6.87
C HIS A 162 -8.59 1.76 -6.14
N LYS A 163 -9.03 3.00 -6.44
CA LYS A 163 -10.27 3.57 -5.91
C LYS A 163 -11.48 2.72 -6.29
N PHE A 164 -11.56 2.27 -7.54
CA PHE A 164 -12.67 1.41 -7.97
C PHE A 164 -12.73 0.12 -7.15
N VAL A 165 -11.63 -0.65 -7.09
CA VAL A 165 -11.58 -1.93 -6.36
C VAL A 165 -11.82 -1.72 -4.86
N MET A 166 -11.16 -0.75 -4.25
CA MET A 166 -11.32 -0.46 -2.82
C MET A 166 -12.74 -0.04 -2.47
N CYS A 167 -13.31 0.95 -3.18
CA CYS A 167 -14.61 1.50 -2.81
C CYS A 167 -15.78 0.63 -3.27
N HIS A 168 -15.69 0.00 -4.45
CA HIS A 168 -16.81 -0.75 -5.00
C HIS A 168 -16.75 -2.24 -4.71
N LEU A 169 -15.58 -2.88 -4.78
CA LEU A 169 -15.51 -4.33 -4.57
C LEU A 169 -15.35 -4.68 -3.09
N ILE A 170 -14.40 -4.02 -2.42
CA ILE A 170 -14.07 -4.27 -1.01
C ILE A 170 -14.97 -3.46 -0.08
N GLY A 171 -15.34 -2.24 -0.48
CA GLY A 171 -16.12 -1.31 0.33
C GLY A 171 -15.29 -0.48 1.31
N ALA A 172 -13.97 -0.37 1.14
CA ALA A 172 -13.10 0.43 1.99
C ALA A 172 -12.58 1.70 1.28
N SER A 173 -12.02 2.64 2.05
CA SER A 173 -11.42 3.86 1.51
C SER A 173 -10.01 3.58 0.99
N ALA A 174 -9.78 3.84 -0.30
CA ALA A 174 -8.45 3.77 -0.90
C ALA A 174 -7.45 4.72 -0.19
N LYS A 175 -7.90 5.91 0.21
CA LYS A 175 -7.05 6.88 0.91
C LYS A 175 -6.64 6.39 2.30
N TRP A 176 -7.58 5.77 3.03
CA TRP A 176 -7.31 5.18 4.34
C TRP A 176 -6.25 4.07 4.22
N TRP A 177 -6.45 3.15 3.27
CA TRP A 177 -5.50 2.08 3.02
C TRP A 177 -4.13 2.63 2.62
N THR A 178 -4.05 3.54 1.66
CA THR A 178 -2.77 4.14 1.24
C THR A 178 -2.06 4.84 2.40
N LEU A 179 -2.80 5.53 3.29
CA LEU A 179 -2.20 6.19 4.45
C LEU A 179 -1.56 5.19 5.42
N LEU A 180 -2.34 4.22 5.90
CA LEU A 180 -1.85 3.23 6.87
C LEU A 180 -0.75 2.36 6.26
N HIS A 181 -0.95 1.90 5.03
CA HIS A 181 0.00 1.06 4.31
C HIS A 181 1.33 1.79 4.06
N SER A 182 1.29 3.10 3.76
CA SER A 182 2.51 3.91 3.64
C SER A 182 3.23 4.07 4.98
N GLN A 183 2.50 4.19 6.09
CA GLN A 183 3.09 4.26 7.43
C GLN A 183 3.74 2.92 7.81
N HIS A 184 3.06 1.82 7.56
CA HIS A 184 3.59 0.47 7.73
C HIS A 184 4.91 0.30 6.96
N HIS A 185 4.94 0.61 5.67
CA HIS A 185 6.17 0.49 4.87
C HIS A 185 7.28 1.47 5.25
N ALA A 186 6.96 2.63 5.83
CA ALA A 186 7.96 3.55 6.32
C ALA A 186 8.72 2.96 7.52
N LYS A 187 8.03 2.24 8.42
CA LYS A 187 8.61 1.64 9.64
C LYS A 187 7.90 0.35 10.03
N PRO A 188 8.09 -0.75 9.29
CA PRO A 188 7.36 -1.98 9.57
C PRO A 188 7.82 -2.57 10.90
N ASN A 189 6.90 -3.22 11.61
CA ASN A 189 7.12 -3.90 12.89
C ASN A 189 7.72 -3.01 14.00
N CYS A 190 7.57 -1.69 13.88
CA CYS A 190 8.05 -0.73 14.87
C CYS A 190 6.90 -0.31 15.78
N PHE A 191 6.97 -0.66 17.06
CA PHE A 191 5.92 -0.33 18.02
C PHE A 191 5.63 1.19 18.07
N HIS A 192 4.34 1.55 18.16
CA HIS A 192 3.80 2.93 18.06
C HIS A 192 4.08 3.68 16.74
N LYS A 193 4.69 3.03 15.75
CA LYS A 193 5.02 3.67 14.47
C LYS A 193 4.42 2.91 13.28
N ASP A 194 4.25 1.60 13.42
CA ASP A 194 3.57 0.74 12.46
C ASP A 194 2.10 0.56 12.86
N PRO A 195 1.13 1.08 12.08
CA PRO A 195 -0.28 0.91 12.38
C PRO A 195 -0.75 -0.55 12.33
N ASP A 196 -0.04 -1.44 11.61
CA ASP A 196 -0.47 -2.85 11.44
C ASP A 196 -0.33 -3.65 12.74
N ILE A 197 0.62 -3.31 13.60
CA ILE A 197 0.80 -3.93 14.92
C ILE A 197 0.14 -3.13 16.06
N ASP A 198 -0.28 -1.89 15.78
CA ASP A 198 -1.07 -1.05 16.70
C ASP A 198 -2.58 -1.40 16.64
N MET A 199 -2.96 -2.39 15.84
CA MET A 199 -4.34 -2.88 15.68
C MET A 199 -4.81 -3.82 16.82
N HIS A 200 -4.19 -3.73 18.00
CA HIS A 200 -4.60 -4.47 19.19
C HIS A 200 -5.99 -4.00 19.65
N PRO A 201 -7.00 -4.88 19.81
CA PRO A 201 -6.87 -6.27 20.24
C PRO A 201 -7.15 -7.35 19.18
N PHE A 202 -7.29 -7.00 17.89
CA PHE A 202 -7.79 -7.97 16.89
C PHE A 202 -6.72 -8.92 16.33
N LEU A 203 -5.44 -8.58 16.40
CA LEU A 203 -4.33 -9.44 15.95
C LEU A 203 -3.30 -9.57 17.09
N PHE A 204 -3.13 -10.80 17.58
CA PHE A 204 -2.14 -11.11 18.62
C PHE A 204 -0.72 -10.87 18.11
N THR A 205 -0.04 -9.86 18.64
CA THR A 205 1.43 -9.82 18.60
C THR A 205 1.96 -10.83 19.61
N LEU A 206 2.67 -11.87 19.15
CA LEU A 206 3.32 -12.86 20.01
C LEU A 206 4.50 -12.21 20.75
N GLY A 207 4.34 -11.89 22.04
CA GLY A 207 5.42 -11.43 22.89
C GLY A 207 4.97 -11.06 24.31
N LYS A 208 5.59 -11.66 25.34
CA LYS A 208 5.21 -11.51 26.77
C LYS A 208 5.22 -10.08 27.32
N LYS A 209 5.84 -9.12 26.64
CA LYS A 209 6.02 -7.73 27.12
C LYS A 209 4.91 -6.76 26.71
N PHE A 210 4.07 -7.08 25.73
CA PHE A 210 3.18 -6.09 25.10
C PHE A 210 1.70 -6.16 25.51
N SER A 211 1.25 -7.21 26.21
CA SER A 211 -0.18 -7.44 26.49
C SER A 211 -0.85 -6.51 27.52
N VAL A 212 -0.18 -5.52 28.11
CA VAL A 212 -0.68 -4.87 29.34
C VAL A 212 -1.30 -3.47 29.14
N GLU A 213 -1.07 -2.76 28.02
CA GLU A 213 -1.17 -1.28 28.08
C GLU A 213 -2.32 -0.58 27.32
N VAL A 214 -3.17 -1.24 26.53
CA VAL A 214 -4.12 -0.47 25.67
C VAL A 214 -5.47 -1.17 25.50
N SER A 215 -6.48 -0.83 26.33
CA SER A 215 -7.80 -1.48 26.32
C SER A 215 -9.02 -0.59 26.01
N GLU A 216 -8.94 0.74 25.96
CA GLU A 216 -10.17 1.57 25.88
C GLU A 216 -10.32 2.46 24.61
N TRP A 217 -9.25 2.90 23.95
CA TRP A 217 -9.35 3.81 22.79
C TRP A 217 -9.66 3.13 21.44
N VAL A 218 -9.37 1.83 21.31
CA VAL A 218 -9.35 1.13 20.00
C VAL A 218 -10.75 0.68 19.55
N TRP A 219 -11.71 0.57 20.48
CA TRP A 219 -13.05 0.04 20.19
C TRP A 219 -13.88 0.89 19.23
N GLU A 220 -13.61 2.20 19.08
CA GLU A 220 -14.48 3.06 18.28
C GLU A 220 -14.10 3.15 16.80
N VAL A 221 -12.82 2.92 16.46
CA VAL A 221 -12.25 3.16 15.12
C VAL A 221 -12.31 1.92 14.23
N GLN A 222 -12.12 0.71 14.76
CA GLN A 222 -11.94 -0.51 13.96
C GLN A 222 -13.21 -1.31 13.71
N THR A 223 -14.15 -1.33 14.65
CA THR A 223 -15.41 -2.11 14.50
C THR A 223 -16.34 -1.54 13.43
N LYS A 224 -16.12 -0.27 13.02
CA LYS A 224 -16.88 0.39 11.96
C LYS A 224 -16.28 0.20 10.55
N GLY A 225 -15.03 -0.28 10.42
CA GLY A 225 -14.26 -0.15 9.17
C GLY A 225 -14.14 -1.38 8.27
N VAL A 226 -13.80 -2.55 8.81
CA VAL A 226 -13.21 -3.63 7.98
C VAL A 226 -14.10 -4.87 7.87
N MET A 227 -14.78 -5.28 8.93
CA MET A 227 -15.73 -6.41 8.88
C MET A 227 -17.16 -6.00 8.51
N ALA A 228 -17.46 -4.69 8.61
CA ALA A 228 -18.80 -4.19 8.45
C ALA A 228 -19.21 -4.06 6.98
N ILE A 229 -18.32 -3.84 6.01
CA ILE A 229 -18.77 -3.31 4.70
C ILE A 229 -19.10 -4.39 3.67
N SER A 230 -18.32 -5.48 3.58
CA SER A 230 -18.70 -6.64 2.76
C SER A 230 -19.98 -7.31 3.29
N VAL A 231 -20.17 -7.31 4.62
CA VAL A 231 -21.41 -7.74 5.28
C VAL A 231 -22.52 -6.68 5.15
N MET A 232 -22.23 -5.38 5.14
CA MET A 232 -23.23 -4.33 4.88
C MET A 232 -23.71 -4.34 3.42
N ARG A 233 -22.93 -4.83 2.46
CA ARG A 233 -23.42 -5.13 1.10
C ARG A 233 -24.47 -6.26 1.11
N PHE A 234 -24.34 -7.23 2.03
CA PHE A 234 -25.39 -8.23 2.30
C PHE A 234 -26.63 -7.64 2.99
N ILE A 235 -26.49 -6.55 3.75
CA ILE A 235 -27.57 -6.03 4.61
C ILE A 235 -28.28 -4.80 4.00
N SER A 236 -27.64 -3.98 3.16
CA SER A 236 -28.23 -2.75 2.63
C SER A 236 -27.67 -2.30 1.26
N PRO A 237 -28.39 -2.57 0.15
CA PRO A 237 -28.08 -2.05 -1.19
C PRO A 237 -28.01 -0.52 -1.28
N GLN A 238 -28.68 0.18 -0.34
CA GLN A 238 -28.72 1.65 -0.27
C GLN A 238 -27.36 2.25 0.09
N PHE A 239 -26.53 1.51 0.83
CA PHE A 239 -25.18 1.95 1.22
C PHE A 239 -24.27 2.07 -0.01
N THR A 240 -24.37 1.11 -0.93
CA THR A 240 -23.60 1.10 -2.18
C THR A 240 -24.00 2.28 -3.10
N LEU A 241 -25.29 2.63 -3.12
CA LEU A 241 -25.81 3.76 -3.92
C LEU A 241 -25.36 5.12 -3.38
N SER A 242 -25.33 5.29 -2.05
CA SER A 242 -24.86 6.52 -1.40
C SER A 242 -23.35 6.72 -1.56
N ALA A 243 -22.57 5.64 -1.50
CA ALA A 243 -21.14 5.69 -1.81
C ALA A 243 -20.87 6.12 -3.26
N PHE A 244 -21.70 5.65 -4.22
CA PHE A 244 -21.61 6.03 -5.63
C PHE A 244 -21.93 7.53 -5.87
N LYS A 245 -22.95 8.07 -5.19
CA LYS A 245 -23.31 9.49 -5.27
C LYS A 245 -22.22 10.41 -4.70
N ASN A 246 -21.53 9.99 -3.64
CA ASN A 246 -20.45 10.78 -3.05
C ASN A 246 -19.20 10.81 -3.95
N LEU A 247 -18.93 9.74 -4.70
CA LEU A 247 -17.82 9.66 -5.66
C LEU A 247 -18.02 10.59 -6.87
N LEU A 248 -19.26 10.75 -7.34
CA LEU A 248 -19.57 11.66 -8.46
C LEU A 248 -19.47 13.15 -8.06
N ASN A 249 -19.50 13.44 -6.75
CA ASN A 249 -19.51 14.79 -6.21
C ASN A 249 -18.16 15.21 -5.59
N SER A 250 -17.08 14.43 -5.78
CA SER A 250 -15.72 14.67 -5.25
C SER A 250 -14.65 14.58 -6.33
#